data_AF-A0A0L9VN57-F1
#
_entry.id   AF-A0A0L9VN57-F1
#
_cell.length_a   1.000
_cell.length_b   1.000
_cell.length_c   1.000
_cell.angle_alpha   90.00
_cell.angle_beta   90.00
_cell.angle_gamma   90.00
#
_symmetry.space_group_name_H-M   'P 1'
#
loop_
_entity.id
_entity.type
_entity.pdbx_description
1 polymer ?
#
loop_
_entity_poly.entity_id
_entity_poly.type
_entity_poly.pdbx_seq_one_letter_code
_entity_poly.pdbx_strand_id
1 'polypeptide(L)'
;MAARMFKEMVDVKSLSKTLSHQELKGKGGNDWVRFLAGLSERSIKWRLPWLENKPDIQHCGSFPNVPLIGVRYCVNYNPLLVQRQFGHSLRGAPSSDYLATLFIYYEDGHFIELLRKVKSAWENMVRAEKDLRDGVVDSRVIYHTWILERVKVVKLPFKLIKDQSASEGPSQASESEELQQLKAEMEKLKVRNARLENELQRARNDLVDMRNDNEEKSCAYENIVKSQKAERDYTFRVKQDLAAASRELSMRVNEKNVALEKGRQWKQLYEEAKRDKREALKRLREAQVQVQESGHQMKEMAT
;
A
#
# COMPACT_ATOMS: atom_id res chain seq x y z
N MET A 1 -5.31 2.64 33.62
CA MET A 1 -6.67 2.80 33.06
C MET A 1 -7.44 3.78 33.93
N ALA A 2 -7.76 4.96 33.41
CA ALA A 2 -8.66 5.89 34.09
C ALA A 2 -9.56 6.54 33.02
N ALA A 3 -10.71 5.91 32.77
CA ALA A 3 -11.75 6.47 31.92
C ALA A 3 -12.48 7.56 32.73
N ARG A 4 -12.24 8.83 32.39
CA ARG A 4 -13.11 9.93 32.84
C ARG A 4 -14.31 9.99 31.91
N MET A 5 -15.42 9.45 32.39
CA MET A 5 -16.75 9.58 31.81
C MET A 5 -17.16 11.06 31.87
N PHE A 6 -17.30 11.72 30.73
CA PHE A 6 -17.97 13.01 30.65
C PHE A 6 -19.48 12.76 30.61
N LYS A 7 -20.12 13.01 31.75
CA LYS A 7 -21.57 13.10 31.89
C LYS A 7 -21.91 14.57 32.09
N GLU A 8 -22.28 15.25 31.02
CA GLU A 8 -23.12 16.45 31.08
C GLU A 8 -23.84 16.60 29.74
N MET A 9 -25.15 16.38 29.79
CA MET A 9 -26.05 16.53 28.66
C MET A 9 -26.35 18.04 28.56
N VAL A 10 -25.60 18.74 27.71
CA VAL A 10 -25.91 20.16 27.43
C VAL A 10 -27.12 20.18 26.51
N ASP A 11 -28.24 20.66 27.05
CA ASP A 11 -29.49 20.88 26.34
C ASP A 11 -29.27 21.90 25.21
N VAL A 12 -29.16 21.42 23.97
CA VAL A 12 -29.00 22.26 22.78
C VAL A 12 -30.34 22.85 22.41
N LYS A 13 -30.76 23.90 23.11
CA LYS A 13 -31.83 24.78 22.63
C LYS A 13 -31.32 25.54 21.41
N SER A 14 -31.75 25.05 20.24
CA SER A 14 -31.65 25.67 18.93
C SER A 14 -31.91 27.18 18.99
N LEU A 15 -30.88 27.97 18.67
CA LEU A 15 -30.98 29.42 18.54
C LEU A 15 -30.74 29.83 17.08
N SER A 16 -31.61 29.39 16.18
CA SER A 16 -31.67 29.89 14.79
C SER A 16 -32.95 30.70 14.58
N LYS A 17 -32.96 31.96 15.01
CA LYS A 17 -34.08 32.89 14.80
C LYS A 17 -33.99 33.70 13.49
N THR A 18 -33.14 33.30 12.54
CA THR A 18 -32.90 34.07 11.31
C THR A 18 -33.08 33.32 9.99
N LEU A 19 -33.32 32.01 10.00
CA LEU A 19 -33.74 31.25 8.83
C LEU A 19 -34.81 30.28 9.30
N SER A 20 -36.03 30.42 8.79
CA SER A 20 -37.10 29.51 9.16
C SER A 20 -36.71 28.10 8.71
N HIS A 21 -36.80 27.12 9.61
CA HIS A 21 -36.59 25.70 9.29
C HIS A 21 -37.49 25.22 8.12
N GLN A 22 -38.52 26.00 7.79
CA GLN A 22 -39.47 25.81 6.71
C GLN A 22 -38.91 26.19 5.33
N GLU A 23 -37.93 27.11 5.25
CA GLU A 23 -37.33 27.56 3.98
C GLU A 23 -36.30 26.57 3.42
N LEU A 24 -35.80 25.63 4.23
CA LEU A 24 -34.75 24.67 3.84
C LEU A 24 -35.31 23.29 3.44
N LYS A 25 -36.63 23.07 3.57
CA LYS A 25 -37.27 21.79 3.30
C LYS A 25 -37.75 21.72 1.83
N GLY A 26 -37.32 20.70 1.09
CA GLY A 26 -37.85 20.40 -0.26
C GLY A 26 -37.21 21.14 -1.45
N LYS A 27 -36.08 21.82 -1.26
CA LYS A 27 -35.34 22.48 -2.35
C LYS A 27 -34.64 21.47 -3.26
N GLY A 28 -34.88 21.57 -4.57
CA GLY A 28 -34.09 20.87 -5.59
C GLY A 28 -32.70 21.51 -5.78
N GLY A 29 -31.81 20.85 -6.54
CA GLY A 29 -30.42 21.31 -6.72
C GLY A 29 -30.29 22.77 -7.22
N ASN A 30 -31.13 23.20 -8.15
CA ASN A 30 -31.12 24.57 -8.68
C ASN A 30 -31.58 25.62 -7.64
N ASP A 31 -32.49 25.26 -6.73
CA ASP A 31 -32.98 26.17 -5.70
C ASP A 31 -31.95 26.38 -4.60
N TRP A 32 -31.14 25.35 -4.32
CA TRP A 32 -29.97 25.47 -3.46
C TRP A 32 -28.91 26.40 -4.06
N VAL A 33 -28.64 26.28 -5.36
CA VAL A 33 -27.67 27.15 -6.04
C VAL A 33 -28.10 28.62 -5.95
N ARG A 34 -29.38 28.92 -6.24
CA ARG A 34 -29.90 30.29 -6.12
C ARG A 34 -29.88 30.81 -4.68
N PHE A 35 -30.25 29.97 -3.72
CA PHE A 35 -30.22 30.32 -2.30
C PHE A 35 -28.81 30.68 -1.84
N LEU A 36 -27.82 29.82 -2.12
CA LEU A 36 -26.44 30.03 -1.73
C LEU A 36 -25.81 31.24 -2.45
N ALA A 37 -26.12 31.44 -3.73
CA ALA A 37 -25.64 32.59 -4.49
C ALA A 37 -26.23 33.93 -3.99
N GLY A 38 -27.41 33.91 -3.36
CA GLY A 38 -28.05 35.09 -2.77
C GLY A 38 -27.60 35.42 -1.34
N LEU A 39 -26.74 34.61 -0.72
CA LEU A 39 -26.22 34.91 0.62
C LEU A 39 -25.26 36.11 0.57
N SER A 40 -25.51 37.08 1.42
CA SER A 40 -24.61 38.22 1.65
C SER A 40 -23.74 38.01 2.91
N GLU A 41 -22.65 38.77 3.05
CA GLU A 41 -21.78 38.68 4.24
C GLU A 41 -22.55 38.87 5.56
N ARG A 42 -23.62 39.66 5.55
CA ARG A 42 -24.48 39.93 6.72
C ARG A 42 -25.42 38.77 7.06
N SER A 43 -25.76 37.94 6.07
CA SER A 43 -26.65 36.79 6.25
C SER A 43 -25.95 35.56 6.81
N ILE A 44 -24.61 35.56 6.84
CA ILE A 44 -23.79 34.42 7.27
C ILE A 44 -23.21 34.71 8.65
N LYS A 45 -23.55 33.87 9.63
CA LYS A 45 -22.83 33.82 10.91
C LYS A 45 -21.61 32.93 10.74
N TRP A 46 -20.44 33.55 10.66
CA TRP A 46 -19.17 32.84 10.45
C TRP A 46 -18.70 32.09 11.71
N ARG A 47 -18.91 32.68 12.89
CA ARG A 47 -18.49 32.12 14.17
C ARG A 47 -19.65 31.37 14.84
N LEU A 48 -19.35 30.21 15.41
CA LEU A 48 -20.27 29.50 16.27
C LEU A 48 -20.28 30.14 17.67
N PRO A 49 -21.44 30.47 18.26
CA PRO A 49 -21.52 31.14 19.55
C PRO A 49 -20.85 30.40 20.72
N TRP A 50 -20.73 29.08 20.62
CA TRP A 50 -20.15 28.22 21.66
C TRP A 50 -18.68 27.86 21.43
N LEU A 51 -18.08 28.30 20.31
CA LEU A 51 -16.67 28.04 20.05
C LEU A 51 -15.84 29.08 20.82
N GLU A 52 -15.13 28.62 21.86
CA GLU A 52 -14.22 29.48 22.63
C GLU A 52 -13.18 30.14 21.71
N ASN A 53 -12.81 31.38 22.02
CA ASN A 53 -11.71 32.12 21.39
C ASN A 53 -10.35 31.50 21.78
N LYS A 54 -10.12 30.24 21.43
CA LYS A 54 -8.82 29.59 21.52
C LYS A 54 -8.01 29.95 20.27
N PRO A 55 -6.72 30.25 20.40
CA PRO A 55 -5.87 30.52 19.26
C PRO A 55 -5.85 29.31 18.33
N ASP A 56 -6.27 29.54 17.08
CA ASP A 56 -6.34 28.52 16.05
C ASP A 56 -4.93 28.05 15.69
N ILE A 57 -4.82 26.77 15.35
CA ILE A 57 -3.56 26.23 14.83
C ILE A 57 -3.36 26.86 13.47
N GLN A 58 -2.24 27.52 13.22
CA GLN A 58 -1.93 28.08 11.91
C GLN A 58 -1.20 27.06 11.03
N HIS A 59 -0.18 26.41 11.57
CA HIS A 59 0.61 25.42 10.86
C HIS A 59 1.35 24.47 11.81
N CYS A 60 1.95 23.42 11.26
CA CYS A 60 2.65 22.39 12.01
C CYS A 60 4.10 22.27 11.53
N GLY A 61 5.07 22.47 12.43
CA GLY A 61 6.50 22.33 12.15
C GLY A 61 6.95 23.12 10.92
N SER A 62 7.58 22.43 9.97
CA SER A 62 8.02 23.01 8.69
C SER A 62 6.94 23.05 7.60
N PHE A 63 5.74 22.52 7.85
CA PHE A 63 4.66 22.58 6.87
C PHE A 63 4.01 23.96 6.93
N PRO A 64 3.67 24.56 5.78
CA PRO A 64 2.97 25.85 5.76
C PRO A 64 1.51 25.73 6.21
N ASN A 65 0.97 24.53 6.37
CA ASN A 65 -0.43 24.26 6.70
C ASN A 65 -0.55 23.19 7.80
N VAL A 66 -1.78 22.83 8.16
CA VAL A 66 -2.05 21.74 9.10
C VAL A 66 -2.28 20.43 8.32
N PRO A 67 -1.32 19.49 8.32
CA PRO A 67 -1.51 18.20 7.67
C PRO A 67 -2.46 17.30 8.48
N LEU A 68 -3.54 16.85 7.86
CA LEU A 68 -4.53 15.95 8.42
C LEU A 68 -4.31 14.52 7.91
N ILE A 69 -3.99 13.61 8.82
CA ILE A 69 -3.78 12.19 8.53
C ILE A 69 -5.13 11.49 8.53
N GLY A 70 -5.55 10.95 7.39
CA GLY A 70 -6.73 10.10 7.25
C GLY A 70 -6.37 8.60 7.25
N VAL A 71 -7.36 7.76 6.98
CA VAL A 71 -7.15 6.29 6.88
C VAL A 71 -6.53 5.88 5.55
N ARG A 72 -6.83 6.62 4.47
CA ARG A 72 -6.38 6.31 3.10
C ARG A 72 -5.46 7.36 2.49
N TYR A 73 -5.48 8.56 3.03
CA TYR A 73 -4.75 9.70 2.48
C TYR A 73 -4.43 10.73 3.56
N CYS A 74 -3.45 11.57 3.29
CA CYS A 74 -3.15 12.76 4.08
C CYS A 74 -3.39 14.02 3.25
N VAL A 75 -4.09 15.00 3.81
CA VAL A 75 -4.46 16.26 3.16
C VAL A 75 -4.02 17.46 3.99
N ASN A 76 -3.87 18.65 3.39
CA ASN A 76 -3.69 19.87 4.17
C ASN A 76 -5.03 20.59 4.45
N TYR A 77 -5.19 21.03 5.70
CA TYR A 77 -6.13 22.06 6.08
C TYR A 77 -5.40 23.41 6.13
N ASN A 78 -6.02 24.46 5.58
CA ASN A 78 -5.48 25.81 5.58
C ASN A 78 -6.34 26.73 6.49
N PRO A 79 -5.93 26.90 7.77
CA PRO A 79 -6.60 27.75 8.74
C PRO A 79 -6.71 29.22 8.31
N LEU A 80 -5.74 29.74 7.54
CA LEU A 80 -5.74 31.14 7.09
C LEU A 80 -6.95 31.46 6.21
N LEU A 81 -7.48 30.47 5.46
CA LEU A 81 -8.65 30.67 4.60
C LEU A 81 -9.97 30.73 5.38
N VAL A 82 -9.97 30.33 6.65
CA VAL A 82 -11.18 30.17 7.47
C VAL A 82 -11.10 30.97 8.77
N GLN A 83 -10.22 31.96 8.84
CA GLN A 83 -10.06 32.87 9.98
C GLN A 83 -11.38 33.48 10.47
N ARG A 84 -12.30 33.81 9.55
CA ARG A 84 -13.64 34.32 9.89
C ARG A 84 -14.44 33.35 10.77
N GLN A 85 -14.23 32.03 10.62
CA GLN A 85 -14.91 31.01 11.44
C GLN A 85 -14.42 31.01 12.89
N PHE A 86 -13.15 31.35 13.10
CA PHE A 86 -12.53 31.52 14.41
C PHE A 86 -12.69 32.94 14.94
N GLY A 87 -13.33 33.83 14.17
CA GLY A 87 -13.57 35.20 14.60
C GLY A 87 -12.45 36.19 14.32
N HIS A 88 -11.39 35.75 13.65
CA HIS A 88 -10.26 36.58 13.29
C HIS A 88 -10.52 37.34 11.98
N SER A 89 -9.92 38.53 11.89
CA SER A 89 -9.92 39.35 10.69
C SER A 89 -9.07 38.69 9.61
N LEU A 90 -9.52 38.71 8.35
CA LEU A 90 -8.74 38.12 7.25
C LEU A 90 -7.47 38.93 6.97
N ARG A 91 -6.31 38.29 7.06
CA ARG A 91 -5.01 38.91 6.76
C ARG A 91 -4.68 38.81 5.27
N GLY A 92 -5.34 39.62 4.44
CA GLY A 92 -5.01 39.79 3.02
C GLY A 92 -4.88 38.51 2.21
N ALA A 93 -4.30 38.61 1.01
CA ALA A 93 -4.08 37.42 0.18
C ALA A 93 -3.03 36.50 0.85
N PRO A 94 -3.33 35.21 1.04
CA PRO A 94 -2.35 34.25 1.58
C PRO A 94 -1.19 34.09 0.61
N SER A 95 0.02 33.82 1.12
CA SER A 95 1.16 33.52 0.25
C SER A 95 0.93 32.24 -0.54
N SER A 96 1.61 32.11 -1.68
CA SER A 96 1.48 30.93 -2.55
C SER A 96 1.83 29.63 -1.83
N ASP A 97 2.75 29.68 -0.86
CA ASP A 97 3.19 28.50 -0.10
C ASP A 97 2.07 27.92 0.77
N TYR A 98 1.21 28.77 1.35
CA TYR A 98 0.02 28.33 2.08
C TYR A 98 -1.04 27.72 1.16
N LEU A 99 -0.98 28.00 -0.14
CA LEU A 99 -1.93 27.48 -1.13
C LEU A 99 -1.45 26.18 -1.78
N ALA A 100 -0.21 25.76 -1.51
CA ALA A 100 0.31 24.48 -1.96
C ALA A 100 -0.56 23.34 -1.42
N THR A 101 -1.04 22.49 -2.32
CA THR A 101 -1.87 21.34 -1.94
C THR A 101 -0.95 20.22 -1.48
N LEU A 102 -1.20 19.70 -0.29
CA LEU A 102 -0.63 18.44 0.17
C LEU A 102 -1.71 17.38 -0.05
N PHE A 103 -1.48 16.45 -0.95
CA PHE A 103 -2.35 15.29 -1.14
C PHE A 103 -1.47 14.06 -1.29
N ILE A 104 -1.56 13.14 -0.34
CA ILE A 104 -0.72 11.94 -0.29
C ILE A 104 -1.63 10.73 -0.29
N TYR A 105 -1.44 9.82 -1.24
CA TYR A 105 -2.10 8.53 -1.25
C TYR A 105 -1.18 7.47 -0.64
N TYR A 106 -1.72 6.59 0.20
CA TYR A 106 -0.89 5.61 0.92
C TYR A 106 -0.42 4.43 0.06
N GLU A 107 -0.77 4.39 -1.22
CA GLU A 107 -0.31 3.35 -2.15
C GLU A 107 1.07 3.65 -2.75
N ASP A 108 1.56 4.90 -2.66
CA ASP A 108 2.74 5.35 -3.41
C ASP A 108 4.09 4.91 -2.82
N GLY A 109 4.11 4.04 -1.79
CA GLY A 109 5.33 3.48 -1.15
C GLY A 109 6.21 4.48 -0.36
N HIS A 110 6.18 5.77 -0.73
CA HIS A 110 6.91 6.87 -0.10
C HIS A 110 6.15 7.55 1.05
N PHE A 111 4.94 7.09 1.37
CA PHE A 111 4.08 7.72 2.38
C PHE A 111 4.63 7.58 3.80
N ILE A 112 5.41 6.53 4.11
CA ILE A 112 5.92 6.27 5.47
C ILE A 112 6.87 7.37 5.94
N GLU A 113 7.82 7.82 5.11
CA GLU A 113 8.75 8.89 5.48
C GLU A 113 8.02 10.22 5.67
N LEU A 114 7.07 10.50 4.77
CA LEU A 114 6.28 11.72 4.83
C LEU A 114 5.35 11.73 6.05
N LEU A 115 4.75 10.59 6.41
CA LEU A 115 3.98 10.46 7.65
C LEU A 115 4.85 10.66 8.89
N ARG A 116 6.12 10.22 8.89
CA ARG A 116 7.05 10.55 10.00
C ARG A 116 7.28 12.05 10.09
N LYS A 117 7.52 12.74 8.95
CA LYS A 117 7.68 14.20 8.90
C LYS A 117 6.42 14.92 9.42
N VAL A 118 5.25 14.48 8.97
CA VAL A 118 3.96 15.01 9.44
C VAL A 118 3.81 14.79 10.95
N LYS A 119 4.09 13.59 11.45
CA LYS A 119 4.03 13.29 12.89
C LYS A 119 4.95 14.21 13.70
N SER A 120 6.20 14.38 13.28
CA SER A 120 7.15 15.30 13.93
C SER A 120 6.73 16.77 13.81
N ALA A 121 6.03 17.14 12.74
CA ALA A 121 5.48 18.48 12.61
C ALA A 121 4.35 18.75 13.60
N TRP A 122 3.52 17.75 13.91
CA TRP A 122 2.47 17.86 14.93
C TRP A 122 3.03 18.08 16.35
N GLU A 123 4.27 17.68 16.62
CA GLU A 123 4.97 17.97 17.88
C GLU A 123 5.30 19.46 18.03
N ASN A 124 5.44 20.19 16.91
CA ASN A 124 5.80 21.60 16.86
C ASN A 124 4.66 22.45 16.28
N MET A 125 3.56 22.52 17.01
CA MET A 125 2.35 23.23 16.59
C MET A 125 2.47 24.74 16.79
N VAL A 126 2.33 25.52 15.72
CA VAL A 126 2.30 26.99 15.78
C VAL A 126 0.85 27.45 15.78
N ARG A 127 0.50 28.25 16.77
CA ARG A 127 -0.84 28.81 16.96
C ARG A 127 -0.84 30.29 16.63
N ALA A 128 -1.99 30.78 16.17
CA ALA A 128 -2.17 32.20 15.92
C ALA A 128 -1.96 33.00 17.19
N GLU A 129 -1.28 34.12 17.05
CA GLU A 129 -1.24 35.12 18.11
C GLU A 129 -2.66 35.65 18.34
N LYS A 130 -3.00 35.93 19.61
CA LYS A 130 -4.33 36.41 19.98
C LYS A 130 -4.55 37.79 19.35
N ASP A 131 -5.34 37.82 18.27
CA ASP A 131 -5.74 39.08 17.65
C ASP A 131 -6.79 39.78 18.54
N LEU A 132 -6.47 40.98 19.02
CA LEU A 132 -7.37 41.78 19.85
C LEU A 132 -8.49 42.46 19.03
N ARG A 133 -8.40 42.44 17.69
CA ARG A 133 -9.41 42.98 16.78
C ARG A 133 -10.44 41.91 16.46
N ASP A 134 -11.28 41.61 17.45
CA ASP A 134 -12.32 40.59 17.33
C ASP A 134 -13.43 41.07 16.36
N GLY A 135 -13.66 40.36 15.26
CA GLY A 135 -14.83 40.56 14.39
C GLY A 135 -14.82 41.77 13.43
N VAL A 136 -13.73 42.52 13.30
CA VAL A 136 -13.64 43.64 12.32
C VAL A 136 -13.14 43.11 10.98
N VAL A 137 -14.04 42.92 10.01
CA VAL A 137 -13.62 42.73 8.62
C VAL A 137 -12.93 44.03 8.19
N ASP A 138 -11.62 43.99 7.97
CA ASP A 138 -10.92 45.11 7.36
C ASP A 138 -11.44 45.26 5.92
N SER A 139 -12.25 46.30 5.72
CA SER A 139 -12.96 46.57 4.48
C SER A 139 -12.04 46.98 3.32
N ARG A 140 -10.72 47.04 3.53
CA ARG A 140 -9.74 47.52 2.57
C ARG A 140 -8.86 46.43 1.94
N VAL A 141 -8.89 45.19 2.41
CA VAL A 141 -7.80 44.26 2.08
C VAL A 141 -8.10 43.42 0.84
N ILE A 142 -7.15 43.49 -0.10
CA ILE A 142 -6.70 42.60 -1.20
C ILE A 142 -7.36 41.20 -1.30
N TYR A 143 -7.82 40.61 -0.20
CA TYR A 143 -8.48 39.32 -0.15
C TYR A 143 -9.74 39.20 -1.03
N HIS A 144 -10.63 40.20 -1.07
CA HIS A 144 -11.82 40.11 -1.93
C HIS A 144 -11.43 40.06 -3.42
N THR A 145 -10.49 40.92 -3.82
CA THR A 145 -9.91 40.91 -5.17
C THR A 145 -9.24 39.56 -5.47
N TRP A 146 -8.46 39.04 -4.52
CA TRP A 146 -7.83 37.73 -4.62
C TRP A 146 -8.85 36.59 -4.78
N ILE A 147 -9.97 36.61 -4.03
CA ILE A 147 -11.05 35.63 -4.20
C ILE A 147 -11.65 35.74 -5.61
N LEU A 148 -11.95 36.94 -6.09
CA LEU A 148 -12.49 37.14 -7.44
C LEU A 148 -11.55 36.64 -8.53
N GLU A 149 -10.25 36.88 -8.40
CA GLU A 149 -9.22 36.35 -9.30
C GLU A 149 -9.14 34.83 -9.22
N ARG A 150 -9.18 34.26 -8.01
CA ARG A 150 -9.13 32.82 -7.79
C ARG A 150 -10.35 32.11 -8.37
N VAL A 151 -11.55 32.69 -8.30
CA VAL A 151 -12.76 32.15 -8.93
C VAL A 151 -12.58 32.04 -10.45
N LYS A 152 -11.91 33.02 -11.09
CA LYS A 152 -11.58 32.96 -12.52
C LYS A 152 -10.58 31.82 -12.83
N VAL A 153 -9.57 31.63 -11.99
CA VAL A 153 -8.56 30.57 -12.14
C VAL A 153 -9.16 29.17 -11.96
N VAL A 154 -9.98 28.98 -10.91
CA VAL A 154 -10.58 27.68 -10.56
C VAL A 154 -11.78 27.34 -11.47
N LYS A 155 -12.26 28.30 -12.28
CA LYS A 155 -13.39 28.13 -13.21
C LYS A 155 -14.63 27.54 -12.52
N LEU A 156 -14.95 28.03 -11.31
CA LEU A 156 -16.15 27.56 -10.61
C LEU A 156 -17.40 27.82 -11.48
N PRO A 157 -18.36 26.88 -11.54
CA PRO A 157 -19.50 26.93 -12.47
C PRO A 157 -20.54 28.00 -12.12
N PHE A 158 -20.27 28.89 -11.16
CA PHE A 158 -21.20 29.93 -10.75
C PHE A 158 -21.03 31.15 -11.64
N LYS A 159 -22.08 31.49 -12.39
CA LYS A 159 -22.20 32.83 -12.99
C LYS A 159 -22.39 33.79 -11.81
N LEU A 160 -21.42 34.69 -11.60
CA LEU A 160 -21.60 35.81 -10.70
C LEU A 160 -22.89 36.51 -11.13
N ILE A 161 -23.87 36.61 -10.24
CA ILE A 161 -25.09 37.39 -10.50
C ILE A 161 -24.59 38.83 -10.64
N LYS A 162 -24.36 39.26 -11.88
CA LYS A 162 -24.25 40.69 -12.18
C LYS A 162 -25.62 41.25 -11.83
N ASP A 163 -25.66 42.19 -10.91
CA ASP A 163 -26.85 43.01 -10.72
C ASP A 163 -27.30 43.50 -12.09
N GLN A 164 -28.53 43.17 -12.44
CA GLN A 164 -29.13 43.54 -13.72
C GLN A 164 -29.37 45.05 -13.70
N SER A 165 -28.35 45.81 -14.06
CA SER A 165 -28.49 47.21 -14.43
C SER A 165 -27.71 47.46 -15.72
N ALA A 166 -28.42 47.27 -16.82
CA ALA A 166 -28.33 47.99 -18.09
C ALA A 166 -28.60 47.01 -19.24
N SER A 167 -29.81 47.13 -19.77
CA SER A 167 -30.16 46.67 -21.11
C SER A 167 -29.24 47.38 -22.11
N GLU A 168 -28.19 46.72 -22.58
CA GLU A 168 -27.50 47.12 -23.79
C GLU A 168 -28.25 46.55 -24.99
N GLY A 169 -28.92 47.45 -25.72
CA GLY A 169 -29.51 47.13 -27.02
C GLY A 169 -28.42 46.73 -28.03
N PRO A 170 -28.77 45.99 -29.09
CA PRO A 170 -27.79 45.57 -30.07
C PRO A 170 -27.44 46.76 -30.98
N SER A 171 -26.39 47.48 -30.62
CA SER A 171 -25.74 48.42 -31.55
C SER A 171 -25.04 47.60 -32.63
N GLN A 172 -25.55 47.69 -33.85
CA GLN A 172 -24.91 47.23 -35.06
C GLN A 172 -23.71 48.15 -35.35
N ALA A 173 -22.61 47.92 -34.65
CA ALA A 173 -21.34 48.56 -34.92
C ALA A 173 -20.62 47.77 -36.02
N SER A 174 -20.18 48.47 -37.05
CA SER A 174 -19.24 47.95 -38.05
C SER A 174 -18.09 47.25 -37.31
N GLU A 175 -17.85 45.97 -37.62
CA GLU A 175 -16.79 45.19 -36.97
C GLU A 175 -15.46 45.94 -37.14
N SER A 176 -14.90 46.43 -36.03
CA SER A 176 -13.53 46.97 -36.02
C SER A 176 -12.57 45.87 -36.47
N GLU A 177 -11.52 46.21 -37.24
CA GLU A 177 -10.44 45.29 -37.64
C GLU A 177 -9.91 44.45 -36.46
N GLU A 178 -9.89 45.04 -35.27
CA GLU A 178 -9.47 44.40 -34.02
C GLU A 178 -10.38 43.22 -33.61
N LEU A 179 -11.70 43.32 -33.83
CA LEU A 179 -12.66 42.24 -33.54
C LEU A 179 -12.51 41.08 -34.52
N GLN A 180 -12.21 41.36 -35.80
CA GLN A 180 -11.93 40.32 -36.79
C GLN A 180 -10.62 39.59 -36.48
N GLN A 181 -9.60 40.33 -36.05
CA GLN A 181 -8.31 39.76 -35.64
C GLN A 181 -8.45 38.87 -34.40
N LEU A 182 -9.20 39.32 -33.39
CA LEU A 182 -9.47 38.54 -32.18
C LEU A 182 -10.27 37.24 -32.48
N LYS A 183 -11.21 37.32 -33.42
CA LYS A 183 -12.01 36.16 -33.86
C LYS A 183 -11.14 35.12 -34.58
N ALA A 184 -10.20 35.57 -35.41
CA ALA A 184 -9.23 34.69 -36.06
C ALA A 184 -8.29 34.01 -35.04
N GLU A 185 -7.83 34.75 -34.01
CA GLU A 185 -7.04 34.17 -32.92
C GLU A 185 -7.82 33.14 -32.10
N MET A 186 -9.09 33.40 -31.80
CA MET A 186 -9.97 32.47 -31.10
C MET A 186 -10.15 31.16 -31.87
N GLU A 187 -10.34 31.21 -33.19
CA GLU A 187 -10.41 29.98 -33.99
C GLU A 187 -9.07 29.23 -34.02
N LYS A 188 -7.95 29.94 -34.13
CA LYS A 188 -6.62 29.34 -34.04
C LYS A 188 -6.39 28.64 -32.68
N LEU A 189 -6.83 29.25 -31.59
CA LEU A 189 -6.75 28.66 -30.25
C LEU A 189 -7.67 27.45 -30.09
N LYS A 190 -8.88 27.47 -30.66
CA LYS A 190 -9.78 26.30 -30.66
C LYS A 190 -9.16 25.10 -31.37
N VAL A 191 -8.58 25.30 -32.56
CA VAL A 191 -7.87 24.24 -33.29
C VAL A 191 -6.70 23.71 -32.47
N ARG A 192 -5.94 24.58 -31.81
CA ARG A 192 -4.83 24.18 -30.93
C ARG A 192 -5.31 23.39 -29.71
N ASN A 193 -6.39 23.81 -29.06
CA ASN A 193 -6.97 23.09 -27.93
C ASN A 193 -7.45 21.70 -28.34
N ALA A 194 -8.18 21.58 -29.47
CA ALA A 194 -8.61 20.27 -29.99
C ALA A 194 -7.42 19.35 -30.31
N ARG A 195 -6.32 19.91 -30.83
CA ARG A 195 -5.08 19.17 -31.04
C ARG A 195 -4.47 18.67 -29.72
N LEU A 196 -4.36 19.54 -28.71
CA LEU A 196 -3.80 19.20 -27.41
C LEU A 196 -4.67 18.17 -26.66
N GLU A 197 -5.99 18.26 -26.77
CA GLU A 197 -6.92 17.27 -26.21
C GLU A 197 -6.68 15.88 -26.82
N ASN A 198 -6.50 15.80 -28.15
CA ASN A 198 -6.17 14.56 -28.84
C ASN A 198 -4.78 14.01 -28.43
N GLU A 199 -3.77 14.88 -28.30
CA GLU A 199 -2.44 14.48 -27.82
C GLU A 199 -2.48 13.95 -26.38
N LEU A 200 -3.24 14.62 -25.51
CA LEU A 200 -3.43 14.21 -24.12
C LEU A 200 -4.19 12.88 -24.02
N GLN A 201 -5.19 12.66 -24.88
CA GLN A 201 -5.90 11.38 -24.93
C GLN A 201 -5.00 10.24 -25.42
N ARG A 202 -4.16 10.48 -26.45
CA ARG A 202 -3.16 9.50 -26.89
C ARG A 202 -2.18 9.16 -25.78
N ALA A 203 -1.59 10.17 -25.13
CA ALA A 203 -0.66 9.96 -24.02
C ALA A 203 -1.30 9.19 -22.85
N ARG A 204 -2.59 9.41 -22.57
CA ARG A 204 -3.33 8.62 -21.56
C ARG A 204 -3.47 7.15 -21.95
N ASN A 205 -3.78 6.87 -23.22
CA ASN A 205 -3.88 5.50 -23.72
C ASN A 205 -2.51 4.81 -23.65
N ASP A 206 -1.45 5.49 -24.10
CA ASP A 206 -0.08 4.97 -24.04
C ASP A 206 0.35 4.64 -22.60
N LEU A 207 -0.03 5.46 -21.62
CA LEU A 207 0.23 5.18 -20.20
C LEU A 207 -0.50 3.93 -19.69
N VAL A 208 -1.74 3.70 -20.16
CA VAL A 208 -2.51 2.50 -19.81
C VAL A 208 -1.88 1.27 -20.43
N ASP A 209 -1.49 1.33 -21.70
CA ASP A 209 -0.84 0.22 -22.41
C ASP A 209 0.50 -0.13 -21.75
N MET A 210 1.35 0.87 -21.47
CA MET A 210 2.61 0.66 -20.76
C MET A 210 2.42 0.09 -19.35
N ARG A 211 1.35 0.46 -18.65
CA ARG A 211 1.01 -0.11 -17.35
C ARG A 211 0.64 -1.58 -17.48
N ASN A 212 -0.21 -1.94 -18.45
CA ASN A 212 -0.61 -3.32 -18.69
C ASN A 212 0.60 -4.19 -19.06
N ASP A 213 1.48 -3.70 -19.93
CA ASP A 213 2.73 -4.38 -20.29
C ASP A 213 3.63 -4.62 -19.07
N ASN A 214 3.70 -3.64 -18.17
CA ASN A 214 4.50 -3.76 -16.95
C ASN A 214 3.90 -4.76 -15.96
N GLU A 215 2.56 -4.78 -15.82
CA GLU A 215 1.84 -5.78 -15.02
C GLU A 215 2.04 -7.19 -15.59
N GLU A 216 1.94 -7.38 -16.91
CA GLU A 216 2.20 -8.67 -17.58
C GLU A 216 3.64 -9.15 -17.35
N LYS A 217 4.63 -8.26 -17.53
CA LYS A 217 6.04 -8.57 -17.25
C LYS A 217 6.26 -8.95 -15.78
N SER A 218 5.60 -8.27 -14.86
CA SER A 218 5.69 -8.57 -13.42
C SER A 218 5.13 -9.96 -13.12
N CYS A 219 3.96 -10.29 -13.66
CA CYS A 219 3.35 -11.62 -13.52
C CYS A 219 4.22 -12.72 -14.14
N ALA A 220 4.79 -12.48 -15.32
CA ALA A 220 5.70 -13.44 -15.97
C ALA A 220 6.94 -13.70 -15.12
N TYR A 221 7.54 -12.65 -14.54
CA TYR A 221 8.69 -12.77 -13.65
C TYR A 221 8.36 -13.58 -12.39
N GLU A 222 7.22 -13.29 -11.74
CA GLU A 222 6.78 -14.01 -10.55
C GLU A 222 6.58 -15.51 -10.83
N ASN A 223 6.00 -15.85 -11.98
CA ASN A 223 5.81 -17.24 -12.42
C ASN A 223 7.15 -17.96 -12.64
N ILE A 224 8.13 -17.31 -13.25
CA ILE A 224 9.48 -17.87 -13.43
C ILE A 224 10.12 -18.14 -12.06
N VAL A 225 10.03 -17.20 -11.12
CA VAL A 225 10.59 -17.37 -9.77
C VAL A 225 9.93 -18.54 -9.04
N LYS A 226 8.59 -18.67 -9.11
CA LYS A 226 7.86 -19.80 -8.52
C LYS A 226 8.29 -21.13 -9.14
N SER A 227 8.41 -21.20 -10.46
CA SER A 227 8.85 -22.41 -11.17
C SER A 227 10.27 -22.82 -10.78
N GLN A 228 11.21 -21.86 -10.76
CA GLN A 228 12.59 -22.12 -10.35
C GLN A 228 12.69 -22.61 -8.91
N LYS A 229 11.87 -22.08 -7.99
CA LYS A 229 11.81 -22.55 -6.61
C LYS A 229 11.33 -24.01 -6.54
N ALA A 230 10.24 -24.32 -7.24
CA ALA A 230 9.71 -25.68 -7.28
C ALA A 230 10.72 -26.70 -7.86
N GLU A 231 11.46 -26.30 -8.89
CA GLU A 231 12.51 -27.13 -9.50
C GLU A 231 13.70 -27.36 -8.55
N ARG A 232 14.15 -26.33 -7.82
CA ARG A 232 15.19 -26.47 -6.79
C ARG A 232 14.74 -27.40 -5.67
N ASP A 233 13.51 -27.25 -5.19
CA ASP A 233 12.94 -28.11 -4.15
C ASP A 233 12.82 -29.55 -4.62
N TYR A 234 12.38 -29.78 -5.86
CA TYR A 234 12.36 -31.11 -6.47
C TYR A 234 13.76 -31.73 -6.57
N THR A 235 14.72 -30.98 -7.10
CA THR A 235 16.10 -31.43 -7.24
C THR A 235 16.73 -31.76 -5.89
N PHE A 236 16.44 -30.97 -4.86
CA PHE A 236 16.90 -31.21 -3.50
C PHE A 236 16.38 -32.55 -2.95
N ARG A 237 15.07 -32.81 -3.09
CA ARG A 237 14.47 -34.09 -2.67
C ARG A 237 15.08 -35.27 -3.40
N VAL A 238 15.21 -35.19 -4.72
CA VAL A 238 15.83 -36.26 -5.53
C VAL A 238 17.27 -36.54 -5.08
N LYS A 239 18.06 -35.51 -4.77
CA LYS A 239 19.42 -35.68 -4.24
C LYS A 239 19.42 -36.39 -2.89
N GLN A 240 18.49 -36.07 -2.01
CA GLN A 240 18.34 -36.71 -0.71
C GLN A 240 17.97 -38.19 -0.84
N ASP A 241 17.01 -38.50 -1.71
CA ASP A 241 16.57 -39.87 -2.00
C ASP A 241 17.71 -40.70 -2.61
N LEU A 242 18.45 -40.13 -3.57
CA LEU A 242 19.61 -40.76 -4.18
C LEU A 242 20.72 -41.05 -3.16
N ALA A 243 20.98 -40.11 -2.25
CA ALA A 243 21.95 -40.31 -1.17
C ALA A 243 21.49 -41.39 -0.17
N ALA A 244 20.19 -41.50 0.09
CA ALA A 244 19.63 -42.57 0.93
C ALA A 244 19.76 -43.94 0.25
N ALA A 245 19.37 -44.05 -1.01
CA ALA A 245 19.51 -45.28 -1.81
C ALA A 245 20.98 -45.72 -1.93
N SER A 246 21.90 -44.77 -2.13
CA SER A 246 23.34 -45.06 -2.22
C SER A 246 23.89 -45.63 -0.91
N ARG A 247 23.45 -45.11 0.24
CA ARG A 247 23.82 -45.63 1.56
C ARG A 247 23.27 -47.05 1.76
N GLU A 248 22.00 -47.28 1.43
CA GLU A 248 21.39 -48.62 1.51
C GLU A 248 22.14 -49.64 0.64
N LEU A 249 22.43 -49.30 -0.62
CA LEU A 249 23.20 -50.16 -1.53
C LEU A 249 24.59 -50.49 -0.96
N SER A 250 25.28 -49.50 -0.38
CA SER A 250 26.58 -49.72 0.26
C SER A 250 26.48 -50.71 1.42
N MET A 251 25.44 -50.60 2.26
CA MET A 251 25.20 -51.55 3.35
C MET A 251 24.93 -52.96 2.80
N ARG A 252 24.07 -53.11 1.78
CA ARG A 252 23.78 -54.41 1.15
C ARG A 252 25.00 -55.06 0.52
N VAL A 253 25.86 -54.27 -0.13
CA VAL A 253 27.13 -54.77 -0.67
C VAL A 253 28.02 -55.29 0.45
N ASN A 254 28.13 -54.55 1.56
CA ASN A 254 28.92 -54.99 2.71
C ASN A 254 28.35 -56.28 3.35
N GLU A 255 27.04 -56.35 3.56
CA GLU A 255 26.36 -57.56 4.05
C GLU A 255 26.62 -58.78 3.17
N LYS A 256 26.48 -58.60 1.84
CA LYS A 256 26.78 -59.65 0.86
C LYS A 256 28.23 -60.11 0.96
N ASN A 257 29.18 -59.17 1.06
CA ASN A 257 30.60 -59.50 1.17
C ASN A 257 30.91 -60.28 2.45
N VAL A 258 30.33 -59.88 3.59
CA VAL A 258 30.45 -60.62 4.86
C VAL A 258 29.84 -62.02 4.74
N ALA A 259 28.66 -62.16 4.12
CA ALA A 259 28.03 -63.46 3.91
C ALA A 259 28.88 -64.37 3.01
N LEU A 260 29.49 -63.83 1.96
CA LEU A 260 30.42 -64.55 1.09
C LEU A 260 31.65 -65.04 1.85
N GLU A 261 32.23 -64.20 2.72
CA GLU A 261 33.38 -64.60 3.53
C GLU A 261 33.03 -65.72 4.51
N LYS A 262 31.89 -65.60 5.22
CA LYS A 262 31.38 -66.69 6.06
C LYS A 262 31.14 -67.97 5.25
N GLY A 263 30.60 -67.85 4.04
CA GLY A 263 30.42 -68.99 3.13
C GLY A 263 31.74 -69.66 2.76
N ARG A 264 32.81 -68.88 2.52
CA ARG A 264 34.16 -69.42 2.30
C ARG A 264 34.69 -70.16 3.53
N GLN A 265 34.57 -69.56 4.71
CA GLN A 265 34.99 -70.17 5.98
C GLN A 265 34.26 -71.50 6.25
N TRP A 266 32.93 -71.53 6.10
CA TRP A 266 32.14 -72.75 6.25
C TRP A 266 32.55 -73.84 5.28
N LYS A 267 32.86 -73.48 4.03
CA LYS A 267 33.33 -74.43 3.02
C LYS A 267 34.67 -75.05 3.41
N GLN A 268 35.60 -74.26 3.97
CA GLN A 268 36.88 -74.74 4.47
C GLN A 268 36.68 -75.71 5.65
N LEU A 269 35.93 -75.29 6.67
CA LEU A 269 35.62 -76.12 7.83
C LEU A 269 34.93 -77.44 7.44
N TYR A 270 34.03 -77.39 6.47
CA TYR A 270 33.36 -78.59 5.96
C TYR A 270 34.34 -79.58 5.31
N GLU A 271 35.26 -79.09 4.46
CA GLU A 271 36.26 -79.96 3.84
C GLU A 271 37.29 -80.49 4.85
N GLU A 272 37.62 -79.72 5.90
CA GLU A 272 38.41 -80.19 7.06
C GLU A 272 37.69 -81.31 7.80
N ALA A 273 36.46 -81.08 8.28
CA ALA A 273 35.67 -82.09 8.99
C ALA A 273 35.47 -83.37 8.15
N LYS A 274 35.34 -83.21 6.83
CA LYS A 274 35.23 -84.34 5.89
C LYS A 274 36.55 -85.12 5.77
N ARG A 275 37.70 -84.45 5.80
CA ARG A 275 39.03 -85.10 5.88
C ARG A 275 39.19 -85.84 7.21
N ASP A 276 38.90 -85.18 8.33
CA ASP A 276 39.01 -85.77 9.66
C ASP A 276 38.14 -87.02 9.81
N LYS A 277 36.90 -86.98 9.29
CA LYS A 277 36.02 -88.15 9.24
C LYS A 277 36.64 -89.31 8.46
N ARG A 278 37.26 -89.05 7.31
CA ARG A 278 37.93 -90.10 6.51
C ARG A 278 39.11 -90.70 7.27
N GLU A 279 39.91 -89.86 7.93
CA GLU A 279 41.03 -90.31 8.75
C GLU A 279 40.57 -91.13 9.96
N ALA A 280 39.55 -90.68 10.68
CA ALA A 280 38.98 -91.41 11.81
C ALA A 280 38.45 -92.78 11.37
N LEU A 281 37.75 -92.86 10.22
CA LEU A 281 37.31 -94.13 9.65
C LEU A 281 38.47 -95.03 9.21
N LYS A 282 39.61 -94.46 8.82
CA LYS A 282 40.82 -95.23 8.51
C LYS A 282 41.44 -95.79 9.80
N ARG A 283 41.64 -94.95 10.82
CA ARG A 283 42.16 -95.34 12.15
C ARG A 283 41.28 -96.42 12.80
N LEU A 284 39.95 -96.29 12.71
CA LEU A 284 39.02 -97.29 13.24
C LEU A 284 39.20 -98.65 12.56
N ARG A 285 39.37 -98.67 11.23
CA ARG A 285 39.62 -99.90 10.47
C ARG A 285 40.96 -100.53 10.83
N GLU A 286 42.02 -99.72 10.94
CA GLU A 286 43.34 -100.17 11.36
C GLU A 286 43.29 -100.79 12.77
N ALA A 287 42.61 -100.14 13.73
CA ALA A 287 42.42 -100.68 15.07
C ALA A 287 41.59 -101.97 15.10
N GLN A 288 40.53 -102.07 14.27
CA GLN A 288 39.75 -103.30 14.15
C GLN A 288 40.60 -104.47 13.65
N VAL A 289 41.48 -104.25 12.66
CA VAL A 289 42.41 -105.27 12.16
C VAL A 289 43.37 -105.69 13.28
N GLN A 290 43.99 -104.76 14.00
CA GLN A 290 44.90 -105.07 15.10
C GLN A 290 44.24 -105.87 16.23
N VAL A 291 42.99 -105.55 16.59
CA VAL A 291 42.22 -106.31 17.59
C VAL A 291 41.90 -107.71 17.08
N GLN A 292 41.56 -107.88 15.80
CA GLN A 292 41.33 -109.20 15.21
C GLN A 292 42.62 -110.05 15.19
N GLU A 293 43.75 -109.46 14.81
CA GLU A 293 45.07 -110.11 14.82
C GLU A 293 45.48 -110.53 16.24
N SER A 294 45.34 -109.63 17.22
CA SER A 294 45.64 -109.91 18.63
C SER A 294 44.71 -110.98 19.20
N GLY A 295 43.43 -110.96 18.83
CA GLY A 295 42.46 -111.99 19.18
C GLY A 295 42.77 -113.36 18.56
N HIS A 296 43.34 -113.40 17.35
CA HIS A 296 43.82 -114.63 16.72
C HIS A 296 45.04 -115.19 17.46
N GLN A 297 46.04 -114.34 17.74
CA GLN A 297 47.25 -114.72 18.47
C GLN A 297 46.93 -115.25 19.88
N MET A 298 45.99 -114.61 20.59
CA MET A 298 45.53 -115.11 21.90
C MET A 298 44.84 -116.48 21.83
N LYS A 299 44.12 -116.78 20.75
CA LYS A 299 43.50 -118.10 20.55
C LYS A 299 44.56 -119.15 20.23
N GLU A 300 45.58 -118.81 19.45
CA GLU A 300 46.71 -119.70 19.15
C GLU A 300 47.58 -120.00 20.38
N MET A 301 47.76 -119.05 21.31
CA MET A 301 48.49 -119.29 22.56
C MET A 301 47.70 -120.06 23.63
N ALA A 302 46.38 -120.18 23.48
CA ALA A 302 45.50 -120.88 24.41
C ALA A 302 45.19 -122.33 23.99
N THR A 303 45.80 -122.81 22.90
CA THR A 303 45.71 -124.18 22.38
C THR A 303 47.04 -124.90 22.55
#